data_AF-A0A2N8KFD5-F1
#
_entry.id   AF-A0A2N8KFD5-F1
#
_cell.length_a   1.000
_cell.length_b   1.000
_cell.length_c   1.000
_cell.angle_alpha   90.00
_cell.angle_beta   90.00
_cell.angle_gamma   90.00
#
_symmetry.space_group_name_H-M   'P 1'
#
loop_
_entity.id
_entity.type
_entity.pdbx_description
1 polymer ?
#
loop_
_entity_poly.entity_id
_entity_poly.type
_entity_poly.pdbx_seq_one_letter_code
_entity_poly.pdbx_strand_id
1 'polypeptide(L)'
;MELNLLALETSSSRCGVALLRAADGRVEVSVREHEGSQEHAERLLPMASELLAASGLAPDALHAVAFGQGPGGFTGLRVACGVAQGMGLGLGIPVLPIVSHMAVAAQVDATPADAIVVALDARMNEVYLAVYRLDGADGEAGWDTLQAPLLIAAAEVAPWTEHHLPGWSARAGRPLNAVLAGDAWDAYAADMAAPADWRRAAGAQRPEAASVARLARQGWLRGEAVAPELAAPLYVRDKVAFTTAERLRGEGGNPKARPALAPGVPQPMTDADLDEVVALEAHVQAFPWTRGNFADALAAGYGAWVLRREGRLAGFCIVMHAPDVAHLLVIAVDKALHRQGLGGLLLDWCEQQAREHGLEGVLLEVRPSNASAVSFYKRHGYLQIGVRRGYYPAEKGGREDALVMQKRIAAAGAAA
;
A
#
# COMPACT_ATOMS: atom_id res chain seq x y z
N MET A 1 20.46 11.07 33.83
CA MET A 1 21.37 10.36 32.91
C MET A 1 21.86 11.35 31.89
N GLU A 2 23.17 11.42 31.69
CA GLU A 2 23.76 12.21 30.62
C GLU A 2 23.66 11.42 29.29
N LEU A 3 23.21 12.06 28.21
CA LEU A 3 23.05 11.44 26.90
C LEU A 3 23.37 12.43 25.78
N ASN A 4 24.45 12.20 25.03
CA ASN A 4 24.73 12.86 23.76
C ASN A 4 24.43 11.90 22.61
N LEU A 5 23.53 12.29 21.70
CA LEU A 5 23.13 11.50 20.54
C LEU A 5 23.21 12.35 19.28
N LEU A 6 23.82 11.82 18.23
CA LEU A 6 23.84 12.44 16.91
C LEU A 6 22.81 11.76 16.01
N ALA A 7 21.92 12.52 15.38
CA ALA A 7 20.88 12.01 14.49
C ALA A 7 21.10 12.50 13.05
N LEU A 8 20.98 11.58 12.09
CA LEU A 8 21.21 11.81 10.66
C LEU A 8 19.91 11.56 9.88
N GLU A 9 19.46 12.51 9.06
CA GLU A 9 18.24 12.36 8.26
C GLU A 9 18.50 12.82 6.81
N THR A 10 18.39 11.89 5.87
CA THR A 10 18.68 12.10 4.43
C THR A 10 17.68 11.38 3.53
N SER A 11 16.54 10.94 4.07
CA SER A 11 15.50 10.21 3.34
C SER A 11 14.71 11.07 2.35
N SER A 12 14.78 12.41 2.47
CA SER A 12 14.08 13.36 1.61
C SER A 12 15.06 14.29 0.85
N SER A 13 14.55 15.34 0.21
CA SER A 13 15.41 16.39 -0.35
C SER A 13 16.04 17.30 0.72
N ARG A 14 15.66 17.13 1.99
CA ARG A 14 16.28 17.79 3.14
C ARG A 14 17.30 16.85 3.77
N CYS A 15 18.54 17.33 3.89
CA CYS A 15 19.61 16.70 4.64
C CYS A 15 19.70 17.38 6.00
N GLY A 16 19.67 16.61 7.09
CA GLY A 16 19.74 17.15 8.44
C GLY A 16 20.67 16.36 9.33
N VAL A 17 21.37 17.08 10.20
CA VAL A 17 22.06 16.52 11.37
C VAL A 17 21.54 17.23 12.60
N ALA A 18 21.21 16.47 13.64
CA ALA A 18 20.88 17.02 14.95
C ALA A 18 21.75 16.40 16.03
N LEU A 19 22.18 17.23 16.98
CA LEU A 19 22.83 16.78 18.21
C LEU A 19 21.84 16.99 19.36
N LEU A 20 21.41 15.89 19.97
CA LEU A 20 20.61 15.90 21.19
C LEU A 20 21.54 15.73 22.39
N ARG A 21 21.37 16.61 23.37
CA ARG A 21 22.04 16.52 24.68
C ARG A 21 20.98 16.46 25.76
N ALA A 22 21.01 15.43 26.59
CA ALA A 22 20.17 15.35 27.77
C ALA A 22 21.04 15.24 29.02
N ALA A 23 20.88 16.16 29.97
CA ALA A 23 21.59 16.17 31.24
C ALA A 23 20.69 16.84 32.29
N ASP A 24 20.71 16.35 33.53
CA ASP A 24 19.95 16.93 34.66
C ASP A 24 18.46 17.21 34.38
N GLY A 25 17.82 16.32 33.61
CA GLY A 25 16.41 16.44 33.21
C GLY A 25 16.14 17.47 32.11
N ARG A 26 17.15 18.18 31.62
CA ARG A 26 17.06 19.09 30.47
C ARG A 26 17.40 18.34 29.19
N VAL A 27 16.70 18.68 28.10
CA VAL A 27 16.95 18.15 26.75
C VAL A 27 17.12 19.32 25.79
N GLU A 28 18.29 19.39 25.17
CA GLU A 28 18.64 20.38 24.15
C GLU A 28 18.84 19.67 22.82
N VAL A 29 18.40 20.30 21.72
CA VAL A 29 18.58 19.79 20.36
C VAL A 29 19.12 20.93 19.50
N SER A 30 20.32 20.75 18.96
CA SER A 30 20.93 21.67 17.98
C SER A 30 20.93 21.03 16.60
N VAL A 31 20.65 21.80 15.56
CA VAL A 31 20.41 21.27 14.21
C VAL A 31 21.24 22.02 13.16
N ARG A 32 21.67 21.30 12.13
CA ARG A 32 22.19 21.82 10.87
C ARG A 32 21.47 21.12 9.73
N GLU A 33 21.08 21.89 8.73
CA GLU A 33 20.31 21.36 7.61
C GLU A 33 20.79 21.96 6.30
N HIS A 34 20.58 21.20 5.23
CA HIS A 34 20.87 21.57 3.87
C HIS A 34 19.74 21.08 2.97
N GLU A 35 19.33 21.93 2.02
CA GLU A 35 18.29 21.62 1.05
C GLU A 35 18.93 21.22 -0.29
N GLY A 36 18.59 20.04 -0.80
CA GLY A 36 19.16 19.47 -2.03
C GLY A 36 19.35 17.97 -1.91
N SER A 37 19.24 17.22 -3.02
CA SER A 37 19.26 15.74 -3.01
C SER A 37 20.57 15.08 -3.47
N GLN A 38 21.50 15.86 -4.03
CA GLN A 38 22.74 15.34 -4.64
C GLN A 38 23.96 15.47 -3.74
N GLU A 39 23.90 16.34 -2.73
CA GLU A 39 25.06 16.74 -1.91
C GLU A 39 25.03 16.08 -0.52
N HIS A 40 24.11 15.16 -0.26
CA HIS A 40 23.91 14.54 1.06
C HIS A 40 25.21 13.96 1.63
N ALA A 41 25.95 13.19 0.82
CA ALA A 41 27.20 12.57 1.24
C ALA A 41 28.31 13.59 1.56
N GLU A 42 28.32 14.72 0.84
CA GLU A 42 29.34 15.77 1.00
C GLU A 42 29.06 16.67 2.20
N ARG A 43 27.79 16.83 2.59
CA ARG A 43 27.35 17.79 3.62
C ARG A 43 27.15 17.18 5.00
N LEU A 44 26.82 15.88 5.10
CA LEU A 44 26.42 15.26 6.36
C LEU A 44 27.53 15.28 7.43
N LEU A 45 28.74 14.83 7.09
CA LEU A 45 29.86 14.80 8.04
C LEU A 45 30.36 16.20 8.43
N PRO A 46 30.52 17.18 7.51
CA PRO A 46 30.81 18.56 7.89
C PRO A 46 29.80 19.14 8.88
N MET A 47 28.50 18.97 8.64
CA MET A 47 27.45 19.45 9.55
C MET A 47 27.53 18.80 10.94
N ALA A 48 27.83 17.50 11.00
CA ALA A 48 28.06 16.80 12.27
C ALA A 48 29.27 17.37 13.03
N SER A 49 30.38 17.58 12.32
CA SER A 49 31.60 18.16 12.91
C SER A 49 31.36 19.57 13.44
N GLU A 50 30.62 20.40 12.71
CA GLU A 50 30.25 21.76 13.13
C GLU A 50 29.40 21.75 14.40
N LEU A 51 28.42 20.85 14.51
CA LEU A 51 27.56 20.75 15.69
C LEU A 51 28.32 20.30 16.94
N LEU A 52 29.20 19.30 16.80
CA LEU A 52 30.06 18.82 17.88
C LEU A 52 31.01 19.93 18.35
N ALA A 53 31.69 20.60 17.40
CA ALA A 53 32.60 21.70 17.70
C ALA A 53 31.90 22.88 18.39
N ALA A 54 30.74 23.30 17.88
CA ALA A 54 29.94 24.37 18.49
C ALA A 54 29.43 24.01 19.91
N SER A 55 29.34 22.72 20.22
CA SER A 55 28.92 22.20 21.52
C SER A 55 30.08 21.87 22.46
N GLY A 56 31.33 22.04 22.01
CA GLY A 56 32.52 21.67 22.77
C GLY A 56 32.68 20.17 23.00
N LEU A 57 32.01 19.32 22.21
CA LEU A 57 32.06 17.87 22.35
C LEU A 57 33.05 17.27 21.36
N ALA A 58 33.88 16.35 21.86
CA ALA A 58 34.63 15.44 21.00
C ALA A 58 33.73 14.27 20.56
N PRO A 59 34.01 13.61 19.42
CA PRO A 59 33.19 12.51 18.91
C PRO A 59 33.02 11.33 19.89
N ASP A 60 34.02 11.06 20.73
CA ASP A 60 34.01 10.03 21.78
C ASP A 60 33.05 10.32 22.93
N ALA A 61 32.56 11.56 23.05
CA ALA A 61 31.52 11.92 24.01
C ALA A 61 30.10 11.55 23.55
N LEU A 62 29.94 11.04 22.32
CA LEU A 62 28.66 10.50 21.84
C LEU A 62 28.39 9.13 22.45
N HIS A 63 27.15 8.89 22.84
CA HIS A 63 26.72 7.57 23.34
C HIS A 63 26.02 6.72 22.27
N ALA A 64 25.46 7.35 21.23
CA ALA A 64 24.83 6.65 20.12
C ALA A 64 24.71 7.55 18.88
N VAL A 65 24.53 6.91 17.71
CA VAL A 65 24.16 7.58 16.46
C VAL A 65 22.81 7.08 15.98
N ALA A 66 21.85 7.98 15.78
CA ALA A 66 20.57 7.67 15.17
C ALA A 66 20.56 8.03 13.68
N PHE A 67 19.72 7.34 12.92
CA PHE A 67 19.53 7.67 11.52
C PHE A 67 18.09 7.44 11.06
N GLY A 68 17.65 8.26 10.10
CA GLY A 68 16.43 8.05 9.33
C GLY A 68 16.56 6.77 8.50
N GLN A 69 15.86 5.73 8.92
CA GLN A 69 15.89 4.42 8.31
C GLN A 69 15.11 4.39 6.98
N GLY A 70 14.26 5.39 6.74
CA GLY A 70 13.31 5.44 5.63
C GLY A 70 11.91 4.97 6.04
N PRO A 71 11.01 4.75 5.06
CA PRO A 71 11.22 4.85 3.60
C PRO A 71 11.56 6.24 3.07
N GLY A 72 12.21 6.30 1.89
CA GLY A 72 12.61 7.54 1.23
C GLY A 72 13.52 7.33 0.02
N GLY A 73 14.26 8.37 -0.38
CA GLY A 73 15.17 8.35 -1.52
C GLY A 73 16.31 7.33 -1.35
N PHE A 74 16.43 6.40 -2.29
CA PHE A 74 17.33 5.23 -2.21
C PHE A 74 18.79 5.58 -1.89
N THR A 75 19.36 6.57 -2.60
CA THR A 75 20.73 7.04 -2.37
C THR A 75 20.85 7.68 -0.99
N GLY A 76 19.89 8.53 -0.62
CA GLY A 76 19.86 9.22 0.65
C GLY A 76 19.88 8.26 1.85
N LEU A 77 19.01 7.24 1.85
CA LEU A 77 18.94 6.26 2.94
C LEU A 77 20.28 5.54 3.17
N ARG A 78 21.00 5.21 2.10
CA ARG A 78 22.31 4.56 2.19
C ARG A 78 23.39 5.48 2.75
N VAL A 79 23.31 6.77 2.48
CA VAL A 79 24.23 7.76 3.05
C VAL A 79 24.07 7.83 4.57
N ALA A 80 22.87 8.06 5.09
CA ALA A 80 22.67 8.14 6.55
C ALA A 80 22.97 6.81 7.25
N CYS A 81 22.50 5.68 6.69
CA CYS A 81 22.80 4.36 7.26
C CYS A 81 24.31 4.09 7.26
N GLY A 82 25.00 4.27 6.13
CA GLY A 82 26.43 3.99 6.02
C GLY A 82 27.27 4.89 6.93
N VAL A 83 26.92 6.18 7.06
CA VAL A 83 27.60 7.09 7.99
C VAL A 83 27.34 6.70 9.44
N ALA A 84 26.10 6.36 9.81
CA ALA A 84 25.78 5.88 11.15
C ALA A 84 26.55 4.59 11.50
N GLN A 85 26.64 3.64 10.55
CA GLN A 85 27.42 2.42 10.71
C GLN A 85 28.91 2.72 10.90
N GLY A 86 29.48 3.57 10.04
CA GLY A 86 30.89 3.96 10.12
C GLY A 86 31.23 4.65 11.43
N MET A 87 30.39 5.58 11.89
CA MET A 87 30.56 6.27 13.17
C MET A 87 30.37 5.31 14.35
N GLY A 88 29.34 4.47 14.34
CA GLY A 88 29.06 3.48 15.39
C GLY A 88 30.22 2.49 15.55
N LEU A 89 30.73 1.94 14.45
CA LEU A 89 31.90 1.06 14.46
C LEU A 89 33.17 1.78 14.92
N GLY A 90 33.43 2.98 14.41
CA GLY A 90 34.64 3.74 14.70
C GLY A 90 34.73 4.24 16.14
N LEU A 91 33.59 4.53 16.77
CA LEU A 91 33.49 5.00 18.15
C LEU A 91 33.15 3.89 19.15
N GLY A 92 32.80 2.69 18.68
CA GLY A 92 32.36 1.58 19.54
C GLY A 92 31.01 1.85 20.22
N ILE A 93 30.12 2.59 19.56
CA ILE A 93 28.81 2.98 20.09
C ILE A 93 27.67 2.39 19.24
N PRO A 94 26.52 2.07 19.86
CA PRO A 94 25.39 1.50 19.13
C PRO A 94 24.69 2.55 18.26
N VAL A 95 23.78 2.07 17.40
CA VAL A 95 23.00 2.91 16.51
C VAL A 95 21.50 2.75 16.71
N LEU A 96 20.73 3.79 16.41
CA LEU A 96 19.26 3.80 16.51
C LEU A 96 18.60 4.06 15.15
N PRO A 97 18.05 3.03 14.50
CA PRO A 97 17.24 3.22 13.30
C PRO A 97 15.89 3.83 13.65
N ILE A 98 15.53 4.94 13.01
CA ILE A 98 14.24 5.63 13.22
C ILE A 98 13.48 5.68 11.90
N VAL A 99 12.24 5.16 11.90
CA VAL A 99 11.37 5.22 10.71
C VAL A 99 11.07 6.68 10.37
N SER A 100 11.38 7.10 9.14
CA SER A 100 11.29 8.51 8.72
C SER A 100 9.85 9.04 8.77
N HIS A 101 8.84 8.21 8.50
CA HIS A 101 7.43 8.61 8.68
C HIS A 101 7.08 8.93 10.13
N MET A 102 7.65 8.20 11.09
CA MET A 102 7.44 8.49 12.51
C MET A 102 8.09 9.83 12.89
N ALA A 103 9.23 10.17 12.28
CA ALA A 103 9.87 11.49 12.45
C ALA A 103 9.01 12.64 11.88
N VAL A 104 8.17 12.39 10.87
CA VAL A 104 7.15 13.35 10.40
C VAL A 104 5.97 13.40 11.36
N ALA A 105 5.47 12.24 11.80
CA ALA A 105 4.35 12.17 12.75
C ALA A 105 4.67 12.92 14.06
N ALA A 106 5.90 12.84 14.54
CA ALA A 106 6.37 13.52 15.75
C ALA A 106 6.40 15.05 15.66
N GLN A 107 6.25 15.63 14.45
CA GLN A 107 6.13 17.08 14.25
C GLN A 107 4.68 17.56 14.34
N VAL A 108 3.71 16.65 14.32
CA VAL A 108 2.28 16.98 14.32
C VAL A 108 1.82 17.25 15.75
N ASP A 109 1.20 18.42 15.95
CA ASP A 109 0.42 18.70 17.16
C ASP A 109 -0.87 17.88 17.12
N ALA A 110 -0.79 16.68 17.71
CA ALA A 110 -1.80 15.64 17.71
C ALA A 110 -2.17 15.24 19.14
N THR A 111 -3.36 14.68 19.27
CA THR A 111 -3.87 14.10 20.51
C THR A 111 -3.96 12.58 20.37
N PRO A 112 -4.17 11.83 21.47
CA PRO A 112 -4.48 10.40 21.40
C PRO A 112 -5.77 10.06 20.64
N ALA A 113 -6.58 11.06 20.25
CA ALA A 113 -7.76 10.89 19.40
C ALA A 113 -7.47 11.11 17.91
N ASP A 114 -6.21 11.32 17.51
CA ASP A 114 -5.83 11.56 16.13
C ASP A 114 -5.13 10.36 15.50
N ALA A 115 -5.54 9.99 14.29
CA ALA A 115 -4.79 9.12 13.40
C ALA A 115 -3.95 9.99 12.46
N ILE A 116 -2.62 10.00 12.67
CA ILE A 116 -1.68 10.80 11.90
C ILE A 116 -1.30 10.05 10.62
N VAL A 117 -1.84 10.51 9.49
CA VAL A 117 -1.70 9.91 8.16
C VAL A 117 -0.52 10.55 7.46
N VAL A 118 0.63 9.89 7.53
CA VAL A 118 1.89 10.38 6.96
C VAL A 118 2.07 9.84 5.54
N ALA A 119 2.06 10.75 4.57
CA ALA A 119 2.22 10.45 3.15
C ALA A 119 3.45 11.16 2.59
N LEU A 120 4.49 10.40 2.24
CA LEU A 120 5.72 10.92 1.64
C LEU A 120 5.82 10.57 0.15
N ASP A 121 6.29 11.51 -0.67
CA ASP A 121 6.41 11.32 -2.12
C ASP A 121 7.38 10.18 -2.48
N ALA A 122 6.86 9.10 -3.09
CA ALA A 122 7.65 7.99 -3.59
C ALA A 122 8.01 8.11 -5.10
N ARG A 123 7.67 9.24 -5.73
CA ARG A 123 7.69 9.51 -7.18
C ARG A 123 6.67 8.65 -7.94
N MET A 124 6.45 9.00 -9.20
CA MET A 124 5.66 8.19 -10.15
C MET A 124 4.18 8.02 -9.73
N ASN A 125 3.60 9.05 -9.10
CA ASN A 125 2.23 9.02 -8.56
C ASN A 125 2.04 7.94 -7.49
N GLU A 126 3.10 7.66 -6.72
CA GLU A 126 3.08 6.73 -5.61
C GLU A 126 3.52 7.43 -4.33
N VAL A 127 3.09 6.87 -3.21
CA VAL A 127 3.24 7.42 -1.88
C VAL A 127 3.77 6.33 -0.97
N TYR A 128 4.77 6.68 -0.16
CA TYR A 128 5.07 5.91 1.03
C TYR A 128 4.10 6.35 2.12
N LEU A 129 3.18 5.47 2.51
CA LEU A 129 2.12 5.75 3.47
C LEU A 129 2.37 5.03 4.79
N ALA A 130 2.20 5.71 5.91
CA ALA A 130 2.17 5.13 7.25
C ALA A 130 1.16 5.87 8.13
N VAL A 131 0.64 5.21 9.17
CA VAL A 131 -0.35 5.79 10.08
C VAL A 131 0.02 5.53 11.53
N TYR A 132 0.06 6.58 12.33
CA TYR A 132 0.45 6.53 13.73
C TYR A 132 -0.61 7.17 14.63
N ARG A 133 -0.62 6.77 15.90
CA ARG A 133 -1.39 7.42 16.96
C ARG A 133 -0.47 7.65 18.15
N LEU A 134 -0.68 8.74 18.87
CA LEU A 134 -0.06 8.90 20.19
C LEU A 134 -0.72 7.97 21.19
N ASP A 135 0.07 7.14 21.86
CA ASP A 135 -0.37 6.28 22.95
C ASP A 135 0.08 6.90 24.28
N GLY A 136 -0.88 7.47 25.00
CA GLY A 136 -0.63 8.19 26.24
C GLY A 136 -1.00 7.35 27.45
N ALA A 137 -0.04 6.62 27.99
CA ALA A 137 -0.04 6.22 29.39
C ALA A 137 1.22 6.79 30.05
N ASP A 138 1.04 7.52 31.16
CA ASP A 138 2.09 7.91 32.11
C ASP A 138 3.20 8.89 31.65
N GLY A 139 2.83 10.03 31.06
CA GLY A 139 3.69 11.23 31.04
C GLY A 139 4.89 11.22 30.06
N GLU A 140 5.14 10.12 29.36
CA GLU A 140 5.94 10.08 28.13
C GLU A 140 5.06 9.71 26.93
N ALA A 141 5.23 10.41 25.81
CA ALA A 141 4.45 10.12 24.59
C ALA A 141 4.89 8.80 23.97
N GLY A 142 4.10 7.74 24.16
CA GLY A 142 4.19 6.49 23.42
C GLY A 142 3.61 6.65 22.01
N TRP A 143 3.97 5.72 21.12
CA TRP A 143 3.49 5.68 19.73
C TRP A 143 2.85 4.33 19.45
N ASP A 144 1.60 4.32 18.98
CA ASP A 144 0.96 3.16 18.38
C ASP A 144 1.09 3.25 16.85
N THR A 145 1.66 2.21 16.25
CA THR A 145 1.71 2.08 14.79
C THR A 145 0.41 1.43 14.33
N LEU A 146 -0.50 2.25 13.80
CA LEU A 146 -1.76 1.79 13.23
C LEU A 146 -1.55 1.12 11.86
N GLN A 147 -0.61 1.65 11.09
CA GLN A 147 -0.15 1.09 9.82
C GLN A 147 1.35 1.34 9.65
N ALA A 148 2.12 0.26 9.56
CA ALA A 148 3.54 0.32 9.21
C ALA A 148 3.73 0.82 7.76
N PRO A 149 4.89 1.40 7.41
CA PRO A 149 5.08 1.98 6.08
C PRO A 149 4.80 0.99 4.93
N LEU A 150 4.03 1.42 3.95
CA LEU A 150 3.77 0.70 2.69
C LEU A 150 3.91 1.62 1.47
N LEU A 151 4.01 1.02 0.29
CA LEU A 151 3.92 1.73 -0.99
C LEU A 151 2.49 1.63 -1.55
N ILE A 152 1.88 2.76 -1.89
CA ILE A 152 0.51 2.84 -2.42
C ILE A 152 0.44 3.87 -3.55
N ALA A 153 -0.51 3.72 -4.48
CA ALA A 153 -0.78 4.76 -5.47
C ALA A 153 -1.36 6.02 -4.80
N ALA A 154 -0.96 7.21 -5.26
CA ALA A 154 -1.40 8.48 -4.68
C ALA A 154 -2.94 8.58 -4.63
N ALA A 155 -3.60 8.23 -5.74
CA ALA A 155 -5.07 8.24 -5.86
C ALA A 155 -5.80 7.29 -4.88
N GLU A 156 -5.09 6.32 -4.29
CA GLU A 156 -5.68 5.38 -3.34
C GLU A 156 -5.51 5.83 -1.87
N VAL A 157 -4.65 6.81 -1.56
CA VAL A 157 -4.32 7.16 -0.17
C VAL A 157 -5.55 7.57 0.64
N ALA A 158 -6.37 8.49 0.12
CA ALA A 158 -7.58 8.96 0.79
C ALA A 158 -8.62 7.83 0.97
N PRO A 159 -9.10 7.14 -0.09
CA PRO A 159 -10.08 6.07 0.08
C PRO A 159 -9.54 4.89 0.90
N TRP A 160 -8.25 4.58 0.82
CA TRP A 160 -7.63 3.54 1.66
C TRP A 160 -7.64 3.94 3.13
N THR A 161 -7.31 5.19 3.44
CA THR A 161 -7.31 5.70 4.82
C THR A 161 -8.73 5.76 5.38
N GLU A 162 -9.70 6.24 4.61
CA GLU A 162 -11.11 6.30 4.99
C GLU A 162 -11.66 4.91 5.32
N HIS A 163 -11.31 3.91 4.50
CA HIS A 163 -11.67 2.52 4.73
C HIS A 163 -11.14 1.98 6.08
N HIS A 164 -9.87 2.25 6.42
CA HIS A 164 -9.23 1.66 7.60
C HIS A 164 -9.51 2.42 8.90
N LEU A 165 -9.88 3.71 8.82
CA LEU A 165 -10.10 4.57 9.98
C LEU A 165 -11.12 4.02 11.02
N PRO A 166 -12.26 3.42 10.63
CA PRO A 166 -13.18 2.78 11.57
C PRO A 166 -12.53 1.60 12.33
N GLY A 167 -11.70 0.80 11.66
CA GLY A 167 -10.97 -0.32 12.26
C GLY A 167 -9.95 0.14 13.29
N TRP A 168 -9.18 1.18 12.95
CA TRP A 168 -8.25 1.80 13.91
C TRP A 168 -8.98 2.44 15.10
N SER A 169 -10.13 3.06 14.86
CA SER A 169 -10.98 3.62 15.92
C SER A 169 -11.49 2.55 16.88
N ALA A 170 -11.96 1.41 16.34
CA ALA A 170 -12.39 0.26 17.15
C ALA A 170 -11.23 -0.29 17.99
N ARG A 171 -10.03 -0.46 17.40
CA ARG A 171 -8.83 -0.91 18.13
C ARG A 171 -8.40 0.09 19.22
N ALA A 172 -8.54 1.38 18.97
CA ALA A 172 -8.24 2.44 19.94
C ALA A 172 -9.31 2.58 21.04
N GLY A 173 -10.46 1.91 20.90
CA GLY A 173 -11.60 2.05 21.79
C GLY A 173 -12.25 3.44 21.73
N ARG A 174 -11.99 4.24 20.68
CA ARG A 174 -12.54 5.59 20.49
C ARG A 174 -12.52 5.99 19.01
N PRO A 175 -13.43 6.88 18.57
CA PRO A 175 -13.31 7.51 17.25
C PRO A 175 -11.97 8.23 17.10
N LEU A 176 -11.30 8.02 15.97
CA LEU A 176 -10.09 8.74 15.60
C LEU A 176 -10.36 9.75 14.50
N ASN A 177 -9.72 10.92 14.58
CA ASN A 177 -9.77 11.94 13.54
C ASN A 177 -8.51 11.87 12.68
N ALA A 178 -8.65 11.86 11.35
CA ALA A 178 -7.51 11.82 10.47
C ALA A 178 -6.79 13.19 10.42
N VAL A 179 -5.47 13.17 10.63
CA VAL A 179 -4.59 14.34 10.51
C VAL A 179 -3.53 14.06 9.46
N LEU A 180 -3.53 14.84 8.39
CA LEU A 180 -2.70 14.65 7.20
C LEU A 180 -1.33 15.30 7.39
N ALA A 181 -0.26 14.54 7.17
CA ALA A 181 1.12 15.02 7.21
C ALA A 181 1.94 14.42 6.05
N GLY A 182 3.08 15.04 5.76
CA GLY A 182 3.95 14.68 4.65
C GLY A 182 3.73 15.54 3.39
N ASP A 183 4.69 15.46 2.46
CA ASP A 183 4.79 16.27 1.25
C ASP A 183 3.97 15.72 0.06
N ALA A 184 3.58 14.44 0.09
CA ALA A 184 2.79 13.82 -0.98
C ALA A 184 1.43 14.48 -1.17
N TRP A 185 0.82 14.97 -0.08
CA TRP A 185 -0.44 15.71 -0.13
C TRP A 185 -0.35 17.01 -0.94
N ASP A 186 0.85 17.60 -1.04
CA ASP A 186 1.09 18.78 -1.87
C ASP A 186 1.52 18.39 -3.29
N ALA A 187 2.42 17.39 -3.39
CA ALA A 187 2.93 16.89 -4.67
C ALA A 187 1.83 16.30 -5.57
N TYR A 188 0.82 15.67 -4.96
CA TYR A 188 -0.27 14.97 -5.64
C TYR A 188 -1.65 15.51 -5.24
N ALA A 189 -1.76 16.80 -4.94
CA ALA A 189 -3.00 17.41 -4.46
C ALA A 189 -4.24 17.15 -5.35
N ALA A 190 -4.04 16.98 -6.66
CA ALA A 190 -5.12 16.65 -7.59
C ALA A 190 -5.64 15.20 -7.45
N ASP A 191 -4.76 14.26 -7.10
CA ASP A 191 -5.09 12.84 -6.97
C ASP A 191 -5.44 12.45 -5.51
N MET A 192 -4.97 13.24 -4.54
CA MET A 192 -5.10 12.98 -3.10
C MET A 192 -6.13 13.91 -2.43
N ALA A 193 -7.31 14.06 -3.04
CA ALA A 193 -8.40 14.83 -2.44
C ALA A 193 -8.92 14.15 -1.17
N ALA A 194 -8.68 14.77 -0.02
CA ALA A 194 -9.12 14.27 1.28
C ALA A 194 -10.53 14.77 1.65
N PRO A 195 -11.29 14.01 2.47
CA PRO A 195 -12.53 14.48 3.09
C PRO A 195 -12.37 15.81 3.83
N ALA A 196 -13.42 16.64 3.84
CA ALA A 196 -13.37 18.00 4.37
C ALA A 196 -13.20 18.09 5.90
N ASP A 197 -13.55 17.02 6.61
CA ASP A 197 -13.40 16.86 8.05
C ASP A 197 -11.98 16.43 8.46
N TRP A 198 -11.11 16.07 7.51
CA TRP A 198 -9.73 15.72 7.79
C TRP A 198 -8.87 16.98 7.90
N ARG A 199 -8.00 17.02 8.90
CA ARG A 199 -7.17 18.20 9.20
C ARG A 199 -5.79 18.05 8.56
N ARG A 200 -5.29 19.07 7.85
CA ARG A 200 -3.87 19.13 7.44
C ARG A 200 -3.00 19.67 8.59
N ALA A 201 -1.90 18.99 8.89
CA ALA A 201 -0.93 19.45 9.88
C ALA A 201 -0.17 20.69 9.36
N ALA A 202 0.05 21.67 10.24
CA ALA A 202 0.90 22.82 9.94
C ALA A 202 2.37 22.43 10.15
N GLY A 203 3.20 22.47 9.11
CA GLY A 203 4.67 22.36 9.23
C GLY A 203 5.29 20.96 9.19
N ALA A 204 4.52 19.88 9.04
CA ALA A 204 5.03 18.50 9.05
C ALA A 204 5.12 17.88 7.63
N GLN A 205 5.92 18.47 6.74
CA GLN A 205 6.01 18.03 5.33
C GLN A 205 7.05 16.93 5.12
N ARG A 206 8.17 16.99 5.84
CA ARG A 206 9.34 16.13 5.59
C ARG A 206 9.99 15.74 6.90
N PRO A 207 10.68 14.59 6.98
CA PRO A 207 11.33 14.17 8.21
C PRO A 207 12.44 15.17 8.58
N GLU A 208 12.58 15.42 9.87
CA GLU A 208 13.57 16.33 10.44
C GLU A 208 14.55 15.58 11.34
N ALA A 209 15.83 15.95 11.27
CA ALA A 209 16.85 15.37 12.14
C ALA A 209 16.56 15.62 13.63
N ALA A 210 15.92 16.75 13.97
CA ALA A 210 15.49 17.04 15.33
C ALA A 210 14.46 16.01 15.85
N SER A 211 13.49 15.64 15.02
CA SER A 211 12.49 14.63 15.35
C SER A 211 13.13 13.24 15.45
N VAL A 212 14.04 12.89 14.54
CA VAL A 212 14.83 11.66 14.62
C VAL A 212 15.60 11.60 15.95
N ALA A 213 16.24 12.68 16.37
CA ALA A 213 16.98 12.71 17.63
C ALA A 213 16.07 12.50 18.86
N ARG A 214 14.90 13.15 18.89
CA ARG A 214 13.93 13.00 19.99
C ARG A 214 13.37 11.58 20.08
N LEU A 215 12.99 10.99 18.94
CA LEU A 215 12.53 9.61 18.87
C LEU A 215 13.65 8.64 19.26
N ALA A 216 14.89 8.90 18.84
CA ALA A 216 16.03 8.07 19.21
C ALA A 216 16.35 8.12 20.71
N ARG A 217 16.16 9.28 21.38
CA ARG A 217 16.22 9.32 22.85
C ARG A 217 15.17 8.40 23.47
N GLN A 218 13.94 8.39 22.95
CA GLN A 218 12.90 7.48 23.47
C GLN A 218 13.29 6.01 23.24
N GLY A 219 13.78 5.66 22.05
CA GLY A 219 14.25 4.31 21.75
C GLY A 219 15.45 3.89 22.60
N TRP A 220 16.38 4.81 22.87
CA TRP A 220 17.49 4.59 23.80
C TRP A 220 16.99 4.22 25.20
N LEU A 221 16.04 4.98 25.75
CA LEU A 221 15.45 4.70 27.05
C LEU A 221 14.71 3.35 27.11
N ARG A 222 14.20 2.88 25.96
CA ARG A 222 13.57 1.55 25.81
C ARG A 222 14.56 0.43 25.48
N GLY A 223 15.85 0.72 25.29
CA GLY A 223 16.86 -0.28 24.95
C GLY A 223 16.79 -0.77 23.49
N GLU A 224 16.26 0.03 22.58
CA GLU A 224 16.04 -0.32 21.15
C GLU A 224 17.28 -0.08 20.27
N ALA A 225 18.42 0.28 20.86
CA ALA A 225 19.66 0.47 20.12
C ALA A 225 20.19 -0.87 19.59
N VAL A 226 20.75 -0.86 18.37
CA VAL A 226 21.27 -2.05 17.70
C VAL A 226 22.77 -1.92 17.46
N ALA A 227 23.44 -3.06 17.25
CA ALA A 227 24.83 -3.08 16.81
C ALA A 227 24.93 -2.44 15.41
N PRO A 228 26.00 -1.67 15.11
CA PRO A 228 26.16 -0.99 13.81
C PRO A 228 26.00 -1.92 12.60
N GLU A 229 26.53 -3.14 12.65
CA GLU A 229 26.45 -4.14 11.58
C GLU A 229 25.03 -4.66 11.30
N LEU A 230 24.10 -4.47 12.23
CA LEU A 230 22.68 -4.83 12.06
C LEU A 230 21.82 -3.69 11.50
N ALA A 231 22.37 -2.47 11.42
CA ALA A 231 21.65 -1.35 10.84
C ALA A 231 21.43 -1.55 9.34
N ALA A 232 20.18 -1.35 8.90
CA ALA A 232 19.79 -1.47 7.50
C ALA A 232 18.72 -0.43 7.14
N PRO A 233 18.70 0.09 5.91
CA PRO A 233 17.59 0.88 5.41
C PRO A 233 16.28 0.09 5.35
N LEU A 234 15.15 0.78 5.56
CA LEU A 234 13.80 0.25 5.40
C LEU A 234 13.35 0.46 3.95
N TYR A 235 13.46 -0.58 3.13
CA TYR A 235 12.96 -0.60 1.76
C TYR A 235 11.53 -1.15 1.71
N VAL A 236 10.59 -0.38 1.17
CA VAL A 236 9.18 -0.77 0.96
C VAL A 236 8.80 -0.84 -0.52
N ARG A 237 9.71 -0.44 -1.42
CA ARG A 237 9.55 -0.62 -2.86
C ARG A 237 10.30 -1.89 -3.26
N ASP A 238 9.58 -3.01 -3.30
CA ASP A 238 10.17 -4.33 -3.61
C ASP A 238 10.73 -4.42 -5.02
N LYS A 239 10.12 -3.71 -5.99
CA LYS A 239 10.49 -3.80 -7.40
C LYS A 239 10.74 -2.42 -8.01
N VAL A 240 12.00 -2.15 -8.29
CA VAL A 240 12.45 -0.87 -8.89
C VAL A 240 12.67 -0.95 -10.40
N ALA A 241 12.72 -2.15 -10.98
CA ALA A 241 12.92 -2.37 -12.41
C ALA A 241 12.28 -3.68 -12.88
N PHE A 242 11.84 -3.70 -14.14
CA PHE A 242 11.47 -4.93 -14.83
C PHE A 242 12.71 -5.73 -15.25
N THR A 243 12.61 -7.06 -15.17
CA THR A 243 13.63 -7.98 -15.71
C THR A 243 13.68 -7.90 -17.24
N THR A 244 14.78 -8.37 -17.84
CA THR A 244 14.91 -8.43 -19.31
C THR A 244 13.76 -9.20 -19.95
N ALA A 245 13.33 -10.32 -19.36
CA ALA A 245 12.22 -11.12 -19.86
C ALA A 245 10.88 -10.37 -19.81
N GLU A 246 10.63 -9.57 -18.78
CA GLU A 246 9.43 -8.73 -18.67
C GLU A 246 9.42 -7.61 -19.70
N ARG A 247 10.57 -6.97 -19.92
CA ARG A 247 10.70 -5.94 -20.97
C ARG A 247 10.47 -6.51 -22.37
N LEU A 248 10.95 -7.72 -22.62
CA LEU A 248 10.68 -8.43 -23.87
C LEU A 248 9.20 -8.81 -24.04
N ARG A 249 8.43 -8.93 -22.95
CA ARG A 249 6.97 -9.09 -22.96
C ARG A 249 6.20 -7.76 -23.10
N GLY A 250 6.92 -6.65 -23.30
CA GLY A 250 6.34 -5.32 -23.49
C GLY A 250 6.20 -4.48 -22.22
N GLU A 251 6.68 -4.96 -21.06
CA GLU A 251 6.68 -4.17 -19.83
C GLU A 251 7.75 -3.05 -19.90
N GLY A 252 7.32 -1.79 -19.82
CA GLY A 252 8.18 -0.62 -19.92
C GLY A 252 8.09 0.30 -18.70
N GLY A 253 9.12 1.10 -18.46
CA GLY A 253 9.18 2.00 -17.31
C GLY A 253 9.49 1.28 -15.99
N ASN A 254 8.99 1.83 -14.88
CA ASN A 254 9.17 1.25 -13.55
C ASN A 254 7.93 0.46 -13.13
N PRO A 255 8.12 -0.68 -12.42
CA PRO A 255 7.02 -1.41 -11.81
C PRO A 255 6.19 -0.49 -10.91
N LYS A 256 4.87 -0.52 -11.09
CA LYS A 256 3.94 0.25 -10.27
C LYS A 256 3.63 -0.49 -8.97
N ALA A 257 3.29 0.26 -7.93
CA ALA A 257 2.67 -0.24 -6.73
C ALA A 257 1.46 -1.08 -7.15
N ARG A 258 1.36 -2.29 -6.58
CA ARG A 258 0.11 -3.04 -6.68
C ARG A 258 -0.95 -2.20 -5.98
N PRO A 259 -2.20 -2.17 -6.48
CA PRO A 259 -3.27 -1.45 -5.80
C PRO A 259 -3.27 -1.88 -4.33
N ALA A 260 -3.13 -0.96 -3.38
CA ALA A 260 -3.12 -1.34 -1.95
C ALA A 260 -4.53 -1.71 -1.50
N LEU A 261 -5.52 -1.16 -2.21
CA LEU A 261 -6.88 -1.67 -2.28
C LEU A 261 -6.98 -2.76 -3.34
N ALA A 262 -5.98 -3.60 -3.63
CA ALA A 262 -6.17 -4.76 -4.50
C ALA A 262 -7.18 -5.73 -3.85
N PRO A 263 -8.01 -6.43 -4.63
CA PRO A 263 -9.06 -7.26 -4.07
C PRO A 263 -8.50 -8.40 -3.24
N GLY A 264 -9.17 -8.71 -2.12
CA GLY A 264 -8.95 -9.95 -1.41
C GLY A 264 -9.08 -11.11 -2.39
N VAL A 265 -8.25 -12.14 -2.25
CA VAL A 265 -8.33 -13.34 -3.09
C VAL A 265 -9.78 -13.83 -3.13
N PRO A 266 -10.37 -14.10 -4.32
CA PRO A 266 -11.73 -14.63 -4.39
C PRO A 266 -11.87 -15.89 -3.53
N GLN A 267 -12.88 -15.92 -2.68
CA GLN A 267 -13.13 -17.01 -1.73
C GLN A 267 -14.18 -17.95 -2.30
N PRO A 268 -14.15 -19.26 -2.00
CA PRO A 268 -15.21 -20.17 -2.40
C PRO A 268 -16.58 -19.65 -1.93
N MET A 269 -17.55 -19.61 -2.84
CA MET A 269 -18.93 -19.29 -2.53
C MET A 269 -19.57 -20.46 -1.77
N THR A 270 -20.34 -20.15 -0.74
CA THR A 270 -21.08 -21.12 0.07
C THR A 270 -22.57 -20.79 0.11
N ASP A 271 -23.38 -21.70 0.66
CA ASP A 271 -24.82 -21.45 0.85
C ASP A 271 -25.11 -20.19 1.68
N ALA A 272 -24.19 -19.78 2.56
CA ALA A 272 -24.31 -18.58 3.38
C ALA A 272 -24.20 -17.28 2.57
N ASP A 273 -23.58 -17.33 1.39
CA ASP A 273 -23.39 -16.17 0.52
C ASP A 273 -24.57 -15.92 -0.42
N LEU A 274 -25.46 -16.92 -0.60
CA LEU A 274 -26.47 -16.93 -1.66
C LEU A 274 -27.42 -15.73 -1.62
N ASP A 275 -27.83 -15.30 -0.42
CA ASP A 275 -28.77 -14.20 -0.29
C ASP A 275 -28.12 -12.86 -0.70
N GLU A 276 -26.85 -12.63 -0.36
CA GLU A 276 -26.09 -11.45 -0.82
C GLU A 276 -25.80 -11.51 -2.32
N VAL A 277 -25.45 -12.69 -2.85
CA VAL A 277 -25.14 -12.90 -4.28
C VAL A 277 -26.37 -12.66 -5.15
N VAL A 278 -27.52 -13.19 -4.76
CA VAL A 278 -28.79 -12.98 -5.48
C VAL A 278 -29.19 -11.52 -5.44
N ALA A 279 -29.00 -10.85 -4.30
CA ALA A 279 -29.25 -9.42 -4.20
C ALA A 279 -28.34 -8.64 -5.18
N LEU A 280 -27.03 -8.88 -5.18
CA LEU A 280 -26.10 -8.21 -6.09
C LEU A 280 -26.44 -8.47 -7.57
N GLU A 281 -26.69 -9.73 -7.93
CA GLU A 281 -27.04 -10.15 -9.29
C GLU A 281 -28.29 -9.41 -9.81
N ALA A 282 -29.34 -9.33 -8.99
CA ALA A 282 -30.57 -8.61 -9.33
C ALA A 282 -30.38 -7.11 -9.54
N HIS A 283 -29.38 -6.50 -8.89
CA HIS A 283 -29.05 -5.09 -9.09
C HIS A 283 -28.20 -4.86 -10.35
N VAL A 284 -27.45 -5.86 -10.81
CA VAL A 284 -26.51 -5.75 -11.93
C VAL A 284 -27.15 -6.16 -13.25
N GLN A 285 -27.87 -7.29 -13.27
CA GLN A 285 -28.38 -7.91 -14.49
C GLN A 285 -29.84 -7.57 -14.77
N ALA A 286 -30.17 -7.40 -16.06
CA ALA A 286 -31.56 -7.22 -16.50
C ALA A 286 -32.40 -8.50 -16.41
N PHE A 287 -31.75 -9.67 -16.45
CA PHE A 287 -32.38 -10.99 -16.32
C PHE A 287 -31.52 -11.84 -15.37
N PRO A 288 -31.63 -11.61 -14.05
CA PRO A 288 -30.73 -12.19 -13.05
C PRO A 288 -30.96 -13.69 -12.85
N TRP A 289 -29.91 -14.41 -12.49
CA TRP A 289 -30.06 -15.75 -11.92
C TRP A 289 -30.88 -15.73 -10.63
N THR A 290 -31.68 -16.77 -10.44
CA THR A 290 -32.45 -16.97 -9.20
C THR A 290 -31.58 -17.62 -8.13
N ARG A 291 -32.01 -17.54 -6.86
CA ARG A 291 -31.37 -18.28 -5.75
C ARG A 291 -31.24 -19.77 -6.03
N GLY A 292 -32.25 -20.37 -6.68
CA GLY A 292 -32.22 -21.77 -7.10
C GLY A 292 -31.09 -22.06 -8.07
N ASN A 293 -30.86 -21.18 -9.06
CA ASN A 293 -29.76 -21.38 -10.03
C ASN A 293 -28.38 -21.38 -9.36
N PHE A 294 -28.15 -20.50 -8.39
CA PHE A 294 -26.90 -20.49 -7.64
C PHE A 294 -26.76 -21.73 -6.74
N ALA A 295 -27.82 -22.12 -6.03
CA ALA A 295 -27.80 -23.31 -5.18
C ALA A 295 -27.55 -24.59 -6.00
N ASP A 296 -28.20 -24.73 -7.16
CA ASP A 296 -28.00 -25.86 -8.08
C ASP A 296 -26.57 -25.91 -8.61
N ALA A 297 -25.96 -24.75 -8.91
CA ALA A 297 -24.56 -24.68 -9.35
C ALA A 297 -23.59 -25.14 -8.26
N LEU A 298 -23.81 -24.74 -6.99
CA LEU A 298 -23.00 -25.21 -5.85
C LEU A 298 -23.16 -26.72 -5.66
N ALA A 299 -24.39 -27.23 -5.70
CA ALA A 299 -24.69 -28.65 -5.54
C ALA A 299 -24.09 -29.51 -6.68
N ALA A 300 -24.00 -28.96 -7.89
CA ALA A 300 -23.37 -29.60 -9.04
C ALA A 300 -21.83 -29.55 -9.01
N GLY A 301 -21.22 -28.89 -8.02
CA GLY A 301 -19.77 -28.78 -7.90
C GLY A 301 -19.13 -27.81 -8.90
N TYR A 302 -19.87 -26.80 -9.37
CA TYR A 302 -19.29 -25.74 -10.20
C TYR A 302 -18.30 -24.91 -9.39
N GLY A 303 -17.28 -24.38 -10.06
CA GLY A 303 -16.38 -23.40 -9.46
C GLY A 303 -17.16 -22.12 -9.17
N ALA A 304 -17.31 -21.77 -7.90
CA ALA A 304 -18.09 -20.62 -7.47
C ALA A 304 -17.28 -19.80 -6.48
N TRP A 305 -17.09 -18.51 -6.75
CA TRP A 305 -16.32 -17.64 -5.87
C TRP A 305 -16.99 -16.30 -5.64
N VAL A 306 -16.84 -15.81 -4.41
CA VAL A 306 -17.20 -14.46 -3.99
C VAL A 306 -15.95 -13.62 -3.81
N LEU A 307 -16.02 -12.39 -4.28
CA LEU A 307 -15.04 -11.38 -3.97
C LEU A 307 -15.63 -10.46 -2.91
N ARG A 308 -15.04 -10.48 -1.71
CA ARG A 308 -15.44 -9.58 -0.63
C ARG A 308 -14.50 -8.39 -0.54
N ARG A 309 -15.08 -7.22 -0.26
CA ARG A 309 -14.41 -5.99 0.13
C ARG A 309 -14.93 -5.62 1.49
N GLU A 310 -14.05 -5.52 2.47
CA GLU A 310 -14.44 -4.98 3.78
C GLU A 310 -15.55 -5.81 4.45
N GLY A 311 -15.55 -7.13 4.22
CA GLY A 311 -16.60 -8.05 4.68
C GLY A 311 -17.88 -8.06 3.83
N ARG A 312 -18.06 -7.10 2.91
CA ARG A 312 -19.22 -7.00 2.02
C ARG A 312 -18.96 -7.68 0.68
N LEU A 313 -20.00 -8.25 0.06
CA LEU A 313 -19.89 -8.79 -1.28
C LEU A 313 -19.65 -7.68 -2.32
N ALA A 314 -18.51 -7.73 -3.00
CA ALA A 314 -18.11 -6.77 -4.03
C ALA A 314 -18.30 -7.32 -5.45
N GLY A 315 -18.31 -8.64 -5.59
CA GLY A 315 -18.56 -9.33 -6.84
C GLY A 315 -18.53 -10.84 -6.66
N PHE A 316 -18.84 -11.57 -7.71
CA PHE A 316 -18.81 -13.02 -7.71
C PHE A 316 -18.64 -13.56 -9.14
N CYS A 317 -18.29 -14.83 -9.25
CA CYS A 317 -18.31 -15.57 -10.51
C CYS A 317 -18.71 -17.03 -10.31
N ILE A 318 -19.31 -17.62 -11.36
CA ILE A 318 -19.60 -19.06 -11.47
C ILE A 318 -18.99 -19.59 -12.76
N VAL A 319 -18.25 -20.68 -12.64
CA VAL A 319 -17.54 -21.38 -13.71
C VAL A 319 -17.92 -22.85 -13.68
N MET A 320 -18.39 -23.37 -14.81
CA MET A 320 -18.56 -24.81 -15.01
C MET A 320 -17.32 -25.35 -15.70
N HIS A 321 -16.67 -26.35 -15.10
CA HIS A 321 -15.55 -27.05 -15.72
C HIS A 321 -16.08 -28.12 -16.67
N ALA A 322 -16.01 -27.86 -17.99
CA ALA A 322 -16.27 -28.85 -19.01
C ALA A 322 -14.96 -29.61 -19.35
N PRO A 323 -15.02 -30.76 -20.06
CA PRO A 323 -13.83 -31.58 -20.32
C PRO A 323 -12.65 -30.84 -20.96
N ASP A 324 -12.92 -29.91 -21.88
CA ASP A 324 -11.87 -29.25 -22.67
C ASP A 324 -11.71 -27.74 -22.36
N VAL A 325 -12.69 -27.15 -21.65
CA VAL A 325 -12.76 -25.69 -21.44
C VAL A 325 -13.50 -25.33 -20.16
N ALA A 326 -13.07 -24.27 -19.49
CA ALA A 326 -13.84 -23.67 -18.40
C ALA A 326 -14.92 -22.75 -18.98
N HIS A 327 -16.19 -22.97 -18.65
CA HIS A 327 -17.29 -22.12 -19.08
C HIS A 327 -17.65 -21.12 -17.99
N LEU A 328 -17.31 -19.84 -18.18
CA LEU A 328 -17.74 -18.75 -17.30
C LEU A 328 -19.23 -18.46 -17.54
N LEU A 329 -20.07 -18.86 -16.58
CA LEU A 329 -21.53 -18.80 -16.69
C LEU A 329 -22.08 -17.43 -16.28
N VAL A 330 -21.58 -16.88 -15.16
CA VAL A 330 -21.96 -15.55 -14.67
C VAL A 330 -20.78 -14.91 -13.96
N ILE A 331 -20.64 -13.60 -14.16
CA ILE A 331 -19.68 -12.74 -13.46
C ILE A 331 -20.35 -11.39 -13.22
N ALA A 332 -20.26 -10.90 -11.99
CA ALA A 332 -20.80 -9.61 -11.62
C ALA A 332 -19.90 -8.92 -10.60
N VAL A 333 -19.89 -7.60 -10.66
CA VAL A 333 -19.28 -6.70 -9.68
C VAL A 333 -20.32 -5.66 -9.34
N ASP A 334 -20.40 -5.26 -8.08
CA ASP A 334 -21.26 -4.17 -7.63
C ASP A 334 -20.99 -2.90 -8.47
N LYS A 335 -22.07 -2.29 -8.99
CA LYS A 335 -21.99 -1.07 -9.82
C LYS A 335 -21.24 0.08 -9.12
N ALA A 336 -21.38 0.19 -7.79
CA ALA A 336 -20.67 1.21 -7.01
C ALA A 336 -19.15 1.02 -7.04
N LEU A 337 -18.68 -0.21 -7.29
CA LEU A 337 -17.27 -0.60 -7.29
C LEU A 337 -16.71 -0.83 -8.72
N HIS A 338 -17.45 -0.43 -9.75
CA HIS A 338 -16.99 -0.53 -11.13
C HIS A 338 -15.78 0.38 -11.41
N ARG A 339 -14.99 0.00 -12.42
CA ARG A 339 -13.76 0.71 -12.86
C ARG A 339 -12.62 0.74 -11.83
N GLN A 340 -12.71 -0.07 -10.78
CA GLN A 340 -11.64 -0.26 -9.78
C GLN A 340 -10.83 -1.57 -10.01
N GLY A 341 -10.92 -2.16 -11.20
CA GLY A 341 -10.18 -3.39 -11.54
C GLY A 341 -10.77 -4.71 -11.03
N LEU A 342 -11.83 -4.70 -10.22
CA LEU A 342 -12.39 -5.92 -9.60
C LEU A 342 -12.85 -6.98 -10.62
N GLY A 343 -13.45 -6.54 -11.73
CA GLY A 343 -13.90 -7.44 -12.79
C GLY A 343 -12.72 -8.13 -13.49
N GLY A 344 -11.61 -7.40 -13.67
CA GLY A 344 -10.37 -7.97 -14.20
C GLY A 344 -9.81 -9.03 -13.26
N LEU A 345 -9.79 -8.77 -11.94
CA LEU A 345 -9.33 -9.74 -10.96
C LEU A 345 -10.19 -11.02 -10.93
N LEU A 346 -11.52 -10.88 -10.92
CA LEU A 346 -12.41 -12.05 -10.98
C LEU A 346 -12.21 -12.86 -12.26
N LEU A 347 -11.98 -12.19 -13.39
CA LEU A 347 -11.70 -12.85 -14.66
C LEU A 347 -10.36 -13.57 -14.65
N ASP A 348 -9.30 -12.91 -14.17
CA ASP A 348 -7.96 -13.49 -14.02
C ASP A 348 -7.98 -14.71 -13.09
N TRP A 349 -8.78 -14.66 -12.02
CA TRP A 349 -9.02 -15.80 -11.13
C TRP A 349 -9.65 -16.98 -11.86
N CYS A 350 -10.71 -16.75 -12.66
CA CYS A 350 -11.33 -17.80 -13.47
C CYS A 350 -10.32 -18.44 -14.44
N GLU A 351 -9.47 -17.62 -15.06
CA GLU A 351 -8.41 -18.10 -15.95
C GLU A 351 -7.35 -18.91 -15.22
N GLN A 352 -6.97 -18.50 -14.01
CA GLN A 352 -6.06 -19.27 -13.16
C GLN A 352 -6.66 -20.62 -12.77
N GLN A 353 -7.93 -20.65 -12.35
CA GLN A 353 -8.62 -21.89 -12.00
C GLN A 353 -8.71 -22.84 -13.20
N ALA A 354 -8.96 -22.33 -14.41
CA ALA A 354 -8.91 -23.14 -15.63
C ALA A 354 -7.52 -23.77 -15.86
N ARG A 355 -6.42 -23.03 -15.62
CA ARG A 355 -5.05 -23.57 -15.72
C ARG A 355 -4.79 -24.68 -14.70
N GLU A 356 -5.23 -24.48 -13.46
CA GLU A 356 -5.03 -25.44 -12.37
C GLU A 356 -5.79 -26.76 -12.64
N HIS A 357 -6.91 -26.70 -13.35
CA HIS A 357 -7.66 -27.88 -13.82
C HIS A 357 -7.15 -28.46 -15.15
N GLY A 358 -6.07 -27.91 -15.72
CA GLY A 358 -5.48 -28.40 -16.97
C GLY A 358 -6.30 -28.11 -18.23
N LEU A 359 -7.22 -27.14 -18.18
CA LEU A 359 -8.12 -26.81 -19.29
C LEU A 359 -7.44 -25.85 -20.28
N GLU A 360 -7.77 -25.97 -21.57
CA GLU A 360 -7.09 -25.23 -22.65
C GLU A 360 -7.58 -23.78 -22.83
N GLY A 361 -8.60 -23.36 -22.07
CA GLY A 361 -9.13 -22.01 -22.16
C GLY A 361 -10.36 -21.75 -21.32
N VAL A 362 -10.86 -20.53 -21.45
CA VAL A 362 -12.13 -20.07 -20.87
C VAL A 362 -13.07 -19.63 -21.99
N LEU A 363 -14.32 -20.08 -21.92
CA LEU A 363 -15.41 -19.75 -22.84
C LEU A 363 -16.53 -19.03 -22.08
N LEU A 364 -17.17 -18.07 -22.75
CA LEU A 364 -18.27 -17.30 -22.19
C LEU A 364 -19.26 -16.87 -23.27
N GLU A 365 -20.48 -16.55 -22.85
CA GLU A 365 -21.45 -15.82 -23.66
C GLU A 365 -21.64 -14.40 -23.14
N VAL A 366 -21.81 -13.45 -24.07
CA VAL A 366 -22.13 -12.06 -23.75
C VAL A 366 -23.17 -11.51 -24.73
N ARG A 367 -24.09 -10.68 -24.23
CA ARG A 367 -25.09 -9.98 -25.05
C ARG A 367 -24.39 -9.01 -26.02
N PRO A 368 -24.74 -9.01 -27.33
CA PRO A 368 -24.27 -7.99 -28.27
C PRO A 368 -24.58 -6.56 -27.82
N SER A 369 -25.72 -6.35 -27.16
CA SER A 369 -26.12 -5.04 -26.62
C SER A 369 -25.24 -4.54 -25.47
N ASN A 370 -24.50 -5.42 -24.77
CA ASN A 370 -23.62 -5.04 -23.67
C ASN A 370 -22.22 -4.65 -24.20
N ALA A 371 -22.15 -3.52 -24.90
CA ALA A 371 -20.91 -3.02 -25.51
C ALA A 371 -19.75 -2.84 -24.52
N SER A 372 -20.06 -2.52 -23.25
CA SER A 372 -19.09 -2.40 -22.17
C SER A 372 -18.43 -3.75 -21.85
N ALA A 373 -19.23 -4.80 -21.63
CA ALA A 373 -18.73 -6.15 -21.35
C ALA A 373 -17.98 -6.73 -22.56
N VAL A 374 -18.51 -6.56 -23.78
CA VAL A 374 -17.83 -6.99 -25.01
C VAL A 374 -16.44 -6.35 -25.13
N SER A 375 -16.34 -5.03 -24.88
CA SER A 375 -15.06 -4.33 -24.92
C SER A 375 -14.13 -4.77 -23.78
N PHE A 376 -14.68 -5.04 -22.59
CA PHE A 376 -13.95 -5.57 -21.45
C PHE A 376 -13.31 -6.92 -21.77
N TYR A 377 -14.05 -7.89 -22.30
CA TYR A 377 -13.53 -9.21 -22.66
C TYR A 377 -12.49 -9.15 -23.79
N LYS A 378 -12.73 -8.33 -24.83
CA LYS A 378 -11.75 -8.11 -25.90
C LYS A 378 -10.41 -7.60 -25.38
N ARG A 379 -10.43 -6.63 -24.45
CA ARG A 379 -9.19 -6.11 -23.82
C ARG A 379 -8.46 -7.16 -22.99
N HIS A 380 -9.15 -8.15 -22.44
CA HIS A 380 -8.55 -9.27 -21.70
C HIS A 380 -8.16 -10.45 -22.61
N GLY A 381 -8.21 -10.28 -23.94
CA GLY A 381 -7.73 -11.26 -24.91
C GLY A 381 -8.74 -12.32 -25.32
N TYR A 382 -10.03 -12.14 -25.02
CA TYR A 382 -11.08 -13.02 -25.51
C TYR A 382 -11.43 -12.67 -26.97
N LEU A 383 -11.51 -13.70 -27.80
CA LEU A 383 -11.89 -13.61 -29.20
C LEU A 383 -13.30 -14.16 -29.40
N GLN A 384 -14.09 -13.51 -30.25
CA GLN A 384 -15.40 -14.06 -30.64
C GLN A 384 -15.18 -15.25 -31.57
N ILE A 385 -15.73 -16.42 -31.20
CA ILE A 385 -15.62 -17.67 -31.97
C ILE A 385 -16.95 -18.10 -32.60
N GLY A 386 -18.06 -17.47 -32.21
CA GLY A 386 -19.38 -17.81 -32.74
C GLY A 386 -20.50 -16.91 -32.21
N VAL A 387 -21.72 -17.25 -32.60
CA VAL A 387 -22.95 -16.60 -32.16
C VAL A 387 -24.01 -17.67 -31.87
N ARG A 388 -24.63 -17.63 -30.70
CA ARG A 388 -25.82 -18.44 -30.38
C ARG A 388 -27.06 -17.61 -30.69
N ARG A 389 -27.88 -18.07 -31.65
CA ARG A 389 -29.08 -17.35 -32.08
C ARG A 389 -30.18 -17.40 -31.04
N GLY A 390 -30.78 -16.25 -30.77
CA GLY A 390 -31.86 -16.06 -29.82
C GLY A 390 -31.59 -16.80 -28.52
N TYR A 391 -30.46 -16.54 -27.87
CA TYR A 391 -29.99 -17.25 -26.68
C TYR A 391 -30.53 -16.61 -25.39
N TYR A 392 -30.47 -15.29 -25.31
CA TYR A 392 -30.90 -14.54 -24.13
C TYR A 392 -32.37 -14.11 -24.24
N PRO A 393 -33.11 -14.05 -23.12
CA PRO A 393 -34.38 -13.34 -23.09
C PRO A 393 -34.17 -11.83 -23.28
N ALA A 394 -35.10 -11.17 -23.95
CA ALA A 394 -35.15 -9.74 -24.16
C ALA A 394 -36.54 -9.19 -23.77
N GLU A 395 -36.67 -7.87 -23.67
CA GLU A 395 -37.93 -7.22 -23.33
C GLU A 395 -39.07 -7.61 -24.28
N LYS A 396 -40.31 -7.50 -23.80
CA LYS A 396 -41.53 -7.79 -24.58
C LYS A 396 -41.59 -9.23 -25.15
N GLY A 397 -40.97 -10.19 -24.46
CA GLY A 397 -40.95 -11.61 -24.88
C GLY A 397 -40.00 -11.90 -26.05
N GLY A 398 -39.13 -10.95 -26.40
CA GLY A 398 -38.13 -11.13 -27.44
C GLY A 398 -36.98 -12.06 -27.03
N ARG A 399 -36.16 -12.43 -28.02
CA ARG A 399 -34.90 -13.16 -27.83
C ARG A 399 -33.77 -12.34 -28.43
N GLU A 400 -32.63 -12.30 -27.74
CA GLU A 400 -31.39 -11.67 -28.20
C GLU A 400 -30.34 -12.76 -28.44
N ASP A 401 -29.52 -12.59 -29.48
CA ASP A 401 -28.36 -13.46 -29.73
C ASP A 401 -27.32 -13.35 -28.59
N ALA A 402 -26.40 -14.31 -28.53
CA ALA A 402 -25.22 -14.23 -27.67
C ALA A 402 -23.95 -14.37 -28.49
N LEU A 403 -22.99 -13.47 -28.25
CA LEU A 403 -21.64 -13.63 -28.77
C LEU A 403 -20.94 -14.69 -27.92
N VAL A 404 -20.46 -15.75 -28.57
CA VAL A 404 -19.62 -16.76 -27.90
C VAL A 404 -18.18 -16.30 -28.02
N MET A 405 -17.55 -16.04 -26.88
CA MET A 405 -16.16 -15.59 -26.80
C MET A 405 -15.31 -16.61 -26.07
N GLN A 406 -14.06 -16.78 -26.53
CA GLN A 406 -13.12 -17.71 -25.94
C GLN A 406 -11.73 -17.08 -25.87
N LYS A 407 -11.01 -17.39 -24.78
CA LYS A 407 -9.58 -17.14 -24.64
C LYS A 407 -8.89 -18.49 -24.45
N ARG A 408 -7.93 -18.80 -25.33
CA ARG A 408 -7.04 -19.95 -25.11
C ARG A 408 -6.01 -19.60 -24.05
N ILE A 409 -5.72 -20.56 -23.18
CA ILE A 409 -4.79 -20.40 -22.09
C ILE A 409 -3.72 -21.48 -22.23
N ALA A 410 -2.46 -21.08 -22.33
CA ALA A 410 -1.36 -22.04 -22.39
C ALA A 410 -1.31 -22.85 -21.09
N ALA A 411 -1.26 -24.18 -21.21
CA ALA A 411 -1.04 -25.06 -20.07
C ALA A 411 0.28 -24.69 -19.38
N ALA A 412 0.28 -24.69 -18.04
CA ALA A 412 1.48 -24.52 -17.24
C ALA A 412 2.41 -25.73 -17.46
N GLY A 413 3.24 -25.68 -18.50
CA GLY A 413 4.14 -26.79 -18.85
C GLY A 413 4.72 -26.79 -20.26
N ALA A 414 4.25 -25.97 -21.20
CA ALA A 414 4.85 -25.89 -22.54
C ALA A 414 5.72 -24.63 -22.69
N ALA A 415 6.82 -24.56 -21.93
CA ALA A 415 7.97 -23.77 -22.35
C ALA A 415 8.79 -24.66 -23.28
N ALA A 416 8.74 -24.36 -24.58
CA ALA A 416 9.71 -24.84 -25.56
C ALA A 416 10.84 -23.82 -25.69
#